data_AF-A0A9E8D0U9-F1
#
_entry.id   AF-A0A9E8D0U9-F1
#
_cell.length_a   1.000
_cell.length_b   1.000
_cell.length_c   1.000
_cell.angle_alpha   90.00
_cell.angle_beta   90.00
_cell.angle_gamma   90.00
#
_symmetry.space_group_name_H-M   'P 1'
#
loop_
_entity.id
_entity.type
_entity.pdbx_description
1 polymer ?
#
loop_
_entity_poly.entity_id
_entity_poly.type
_entity_poly.pdbx_seq_one_letter_code
_entity_poly.pdbx_strand_id
1 'polypeptide(L)'
;LLHLLGSGGFGSVYKATYHGATVAVKQVKRCSKNHLASRQSFWAELNVARLGHNNVVRIVAASTCTPATQDNLGTIIMEYVGNCTLYHVIYGTGYLRGKKNDGLKCDHGLLSTAQAVSYSCDIMAGLMFLHSQLIVHLDLKPANIFITEHNVCKIGDFGCSQKLEDTESSGLQLCHQGGTYTHRAPELL
;
A
#
# COMPACT_ATOMS: atom_id res chain seq x y z
N LEU A 1 2.13 -8.46 20.44
CA LEU A 1 2.93 -7.22 20.57
C LEU A 1 2.73 -6.39 19.31
N LEU A 2 2.53 -5.08 19.43
CA LEU A 2 2.44 -4.15 18.29
C LEU A 2 3.78 -3.45 18.11
N HIS A 3 4.39 -3.57 16.92
CA HIS A 3 5.64 -2.86 16.59
C HIS A 3 5.35 -1.81 15.51
N LEU A 4 5.62 -0.55 15.76
CA LEU A 4 5.37 0.53 14.79
C LEU A 4 6.21 0.32 13.52
N LEU A 5 5.55 0.29 12.36
CA LEU A 5 6.19 0.22 11.05
C LEU A 5 6.30 1.61 10.40
N GLY A 6 5.31 2.47 10.64
CA GLY A 6 5.30 3.82 10.10
C GLY A 6 4.08 4.61 10.53
N SER A 7 4.13 5.93 10.32
CA SER A 7 3.03 6.84 10.59
C SER A 7 2.97 7.92 9.51
N GLY A 8 1.76 8.34 9.14
CA GLY A 8 1.52 9.38 8.15
C GLY A 8 0.19 10.10 8.37
N GLY A 9 -0.24 10.88 7.39
CA GLY A 9 -1.44 11.73 7.49
C GLY A 9 -2.74 10.98 7.78
N PHE A 10 -2.81 9.70 7.40
CA PHE A 10 -3.99 8.86 7.60
C PHE A 10 -3.91 7.94 8.83
N GLY A 11 -2.83 7.99 9.61
CA GLY A 11 -2.70 7.22 10.84
C GLY A 11 -1.38 6.48 10.98
N SER A 12 -1.40 5.31 11.62
CA SER A 12 -0.21 4.56 11.99
C SER A 12 -0.35 3.10 11.64
N VAL A 13 0.73 2.48 11.18
CA VAL A 13 0.79 1.07 10.78
C VAL A 13 1.70 0.32 11.73
N TYR A 14 1.24 -0.83 12.22
CA TYR A 14 1.94 -1.68 13.18
C TYR A 14 2.10 -3.09 12.63
N LYS A 15 3.23 -3.74 12.90
CA LYS A 15 3.38 -5.18 12.78
C LYS A 15 2.75 -5.84 14.00
N ALA A 16 1.93 -6.86 13.78
CA ALA A 16 1.22 -7.57 14.83
C ALA A 16 1.10 -9.07 14.50
N THR A 17 0.48 -9.82 15.42
CA THR A 17 0.08 -11.22 15.21
C THR A 17 -1.43 -11.31 15.32
N TYR A 18 -2.07 -11.96 14.35
CA TYR A 18 -3.52 -12.19 14.31
C TYR A 18 -3.80 -13.63 13.89
N HIS A 19 -4.51 -14.39 14.71
CA HIS A 19 -4.70 -15.85 14.56
C HIS A 19 -3.41 -16.62 14.23
N GLY A 20 -2.31 -16.29 14.90
CA GLY A 20 -1.01 -16.94 14.70
C GLY A 20 -0.22 -16.47 13.46
N ALA A 21 -0.81 -15.66 12.58
CA ALA A 21 -0.13 -15.11 11.41
C ALA A 21 0.43 -13.70 11.69
N THR A 22 1.57 -13.39 11.10
CA THR A 22 2.13 -12.02 11.11
C THR A 22 1.32 -11.13 10.17
N VAL A 23 0.88 -9.97 10.66
CA VAL A 23 0.01 -9.03 9.93
C VAL A 23 0.49 -7.59 10.07
N ALA A 24 0.08 -6.75 9.12
CA ALA A 24 0.19 -5.30 9.22
C ALA A 24 -1.18 -4.73 9.64
N VAL A 25 -1.19 -3.90 10.67
CA VAL A 25 -2.39 -3.31 11.26
C VAL A 25 -2.33 -1.81 11.08
N LYS A 26 -3.16 -1.26 10.19
CA LYS A 26 -3.30 0.19 9.96
C LYS A 26 -4.43 0.71 10.84
N GLN A 27 -4.09 1.58 11.78
CA GLN A 27 -5.03 2.32 12.62
C GLN A 27 -5.24 3.70 12.02
N VAL A 28 -6.47 4.00 11.60
CA VAL A 28 -6.81 5.26 10.94
C VAL A 28 -7.30 6.26 11.97
N LYS A 29 -6.48 7.26 12.29
CA LYS A 29 -6.85 8.29 13.27
C LYS A 29 -7.92 9.22 12.72
N ARG A 30 -8.79 9.73 13.59
CA ARG A 30 -9.71 10.81 13.20
C ARG A 30 -8.91 12.11 13.13
N CYS A 31 -8.70 12.66 11.93
CA CYS A 31 -8.05 13.95 11.82
C CYS A 31 -9.05 15.07 12.17
N SER A 32 -8.80 15.81 13.26
CA SER A 32 -9.66 16.93 13.70
C SER A 32 -9.75 18.07 12.69
N LYS A 33 -8.71 18.24 11.85
CA LYS A 33 -8.67 19.28 10.82
C LYS A 33 -9.33 18.86 9.50
N ASN A 34 -9.43 17.56 9.23
CA ASN A 34 -10.01 17.04 7.98
C ASN A 34 -10.63 15.65 8.18
N HIS A 35 -11.75 15.61 8.89
CA HIS A 35 -12.48 14.38 9.20
C HIS A 35 -12.96 13.63 7.95
N LEU A 36 -13.35 14.37 6.89
CA LEU A 36 -13.82 13.78 5.64
C LEU A 36 -12.69 13.02 4.94
N ALA A 37 -11.49 13.59 4.86
CA ALA A 37 -10.35 12.91 4.23
C ALA A 37 -9.94 11.62 4.96
N SER A 38 -9.93 11.61 6.31
CA SER A 38 -9.64 10.37 7.06
C SER A 38 -10.70 9.29 6.81
N ARG A 39 -11.98 9.69 6.71
CA ARG A 39 -13.08 8.77 6.39
C ARG A 39 -12.98 8.22 4.97
N GLN A 40 -12.78 9.10 4.00
CA GLN A 40 -12.59 8.71 2.60
C GLN A 40 -11.41 7.77 2.45
N SER A 41 -10.28 8.07 3.10
CA SER A 41 -9.10 7.21 3.03
C SER A 41 -9.33 5.84 3.65
N PHE A 42 -10.03 5.76 4.80
CA PHE A 42 -10.41 4.47 5.39
C PHE A 42 -11.26 3.62 4.44
N TRP A 43 -12.28 4.22 3.82
CA TRP A 43 -13.14 3.49 2.88
C TRP A 43 -12.43 3.17 1.56
N ALA A 44 -11.55 4.04 1.09
CA ALA A 44 -10.72 3.82 -0.08
C ALA A 44 -9.83 2.58 0.09
N GLU A 45 -9.24 2.38 1.28
CA GLU A 45 -8.50 1.14 1.57
C GLU A 45 -9.36 -0.10 1.36
N LEU A 46 -10.64 -0.05 1.73
CA LEU A 46 -11.55 -1.18 1.63
C LEU A 46 -12.07 -1.43 0.20
N ASN A 47 -11.70 -0.63 -0.80
CA ASN A 47 -12.04 -0.92 -2.20
C ASN A 47 -11.50 -2.28 -2.65
N VAL A 48 -10.35 -2.69 -2.12
CA VAL A 48 -9.73 -3.99 -2.40
C VAL A 48 -10.11 -5.08 -1.39
N ALA A 49 -11.06 -4.80 -0.49
CA ALA A 49 -11.55 -5.81 0.44
C ALA A 49 -12.18 -6.98 -0.32
N ARG A 50 -11.91 -8.20 0.15
CA ARG A 50 -12.37 -9.47 -0.47
C ARG A 50 -11.76 -9.77 -1.85
N LEU A 51 -10.84 -8.95 -2.35
CA LEU A 51 -10.04 -9.27 -3.53
C LEU A 51 -8.80 -10.09 -3.16
N GLY A 52 -8.33 -10.90 -4.10
CA GLY A 52 -7.13 -11.73 -3.93
C GLY A 52 -6.34 -11.84 -5.23
N HIS A 53 -5.10 -11.33 -5.21
CA HIS A 53 -4.17 -11.42 -6.34
C HIS A 53 -2.73 -11.47 -5.82
N ASN A 54 -1.84 -12.15 -6.54
CA ASN A 54 -0.45 -12.36 -6.09
C ASN A 54 0.35 -11.06 -6.00
N ASN A 55 -0.01 -10.03 -6.77
CA ASN A 55 0.67 -8.74 -6.82
C ASN A 55 -0.14 -7.59 -6.18
N VAL A 56 -1.12 -7.90 -5.32
CA VAL A 56 -1.91 -6.92 -4.56
C VAL A 56 -1.90 -7.31 -3.09
N VAL A 57 -1.66 -6.35 -2.20
CA VAL A 57 -1.72 -6.57 -0.74
C VAL A 57 -3.12 -6.96 -0.33
N ARG A 58 -3.25 -8.13 0.30
CA ARG A 58 -4.53 -8.66 0.75
C ARG A 58 -4.99 -8.01 2.07
N ILE A 59 -6.24 -7.57 2.08
CA ILE A 59 -6.96 -7.21 3.31
C ILE A 59 -7.47 -8.48 3.97
N VAL A 60 -7.10 -8.67 5.24
CA VAL A 60 -7.50 -9.80 6.07
C VAL A 60 -8.82 -9.50 6.79
N ALA A 61 -8.92 -8.32 7.39
CA ALA A 61 -10.11 -7.87 8.11
C ALA A 61 -10.13 -6.34 8.27
N ALA A 62 -11.28 -5.77 8.57
CA ALA A 62 -11.40 -4.37 8.96
C ALA A 62 -12.49 -4.20 10.01
N SER A 63 -12.35 -3.19 10.86
CA SER A 63 -13.31 -2.87 11.92
C SER A 63 -13.37 -1.37 12.13
N THR A 64 -14.58 -0.83 12.25
CA THR A 64 -14.84 0.54 12.73
C THR A 64 -15.13 0.55 14.24
N CYS A 65 -15.21 -0.61 14.88
CA CYS A 65 -15.42 -0.74 16.32
C CYS A 65 -14.11 -0.42 17.04
N THR A 66 -14.03 0.79 17.57
CA THR A 66 -12.92 1.26 18.40
C THR A 66 -13.43 1.57 19.82
N PRO A 67 -12.66 1.28 20.88
CA PRO A 67 -13.04 1.70 22.22
C PRO A 67 -13.29 3.21 22.25
N ALA A 68 -14.35 3.67 22.91
CA ALA A 68 -14.75 5.08 22.94
C ALA A 68 -13.66 6.05 23.46
N THR A 69 -12.64 5.52 24.13
CA THR A 69 -11.49 6.24 24.67
C THR A 69 -10.37 6.48 23.66
N GLN A 70 -10.43 5.88 22.47
CA GLN A 70 -9.42 6.06 21.42
C GLN A 70 -9.97 6.89 20.26
N ASP A 71 -9.23 7.92 19.87
CA ASP A 71 -9.54 8.77 18.71
C ASP A 71 -9.18 8.09 17.37
N ASN A 72 -9.73 6.88 17.19
CA ASN A 72 -9.48 6.00 16.08
C ASN A 72 -10.78 5.81 15.29
N LEU A 73 -10.73 6.06 13.98
CA LEU A 73 -11.87 5.86 13.08
C LEU A 73 -12.11 4.38 12.82
N GLY A 74 -11.03 3.60 12.72
CA GLY A 74 -11.11 2.20 12.39
C GLY A 74 -9.74 1.57 12.23
N THR A 75 -9.74 0.25 12.19
CA THR A 75 -8.54 -0.59 12.06
C THR A 75 -8.68 -1.48 10.83
N ILE A 76 -7.63 -1.56 10.04
CA ILE A 76 -7.53 -2.42 8.87
C ILE A 76 -6.37 -3.39 9.12
N ILE A 77 -6.65 -4.69 9.03
CA ILE A 77 -5.69 -5.78 9.15
C ILE A 77 -5.39 -6.28 7.75
N MET A 78 -4.12 -6.28 7.39
CA MET A 78 -3.60 -6.65 6.09
C MET A 78 -2.53 -7.73 6.24
N GLU A 79 -2.25 -8.45 5.16
CA GLU A 79 -1.04 -9.27 5.13
C GLU A 79 0.21 -8.40 5.38
N TYR A 80 1.17 -8.94 6.11
CA TYR A 80 2.48 -8.31 6.24
C TYR A 80 3.39 -8.82 5.12
N VAL A 81 3.70 -7.95 4.16
CA VAL A 81 4.51 -8.34 2.98
C VAL A 81 6.01 -8.38 3.29
N GLY A 82 6.49 -7.46 4.13
CA GLY A 82 7.90 -7.28 4.42
C GLY A 82 8.23 -5.85 4.79
N ASN A 83 9.52 -5.59 5.09
CA ASN A 83 10.03 -4.25 5.40
C ASN A 83 10.63 -3.55 4.17
N CYS A 84 10.66 -4.22 3.01
CA CYS A 84 11.27 -3.70 1.80
C CYS A 84 10.19 -3.20 0.85
N THR A 85 10.44 -2.02 0.27
CA THR A 85 9.61 -1.45 -0.81
C THR A 85 10.51 -1.12 -1.99
N LEU A 86 9.92 -0.93 -3.16
CA LEU A 86 10.68 -0.55 -4.36
C LEU A 86 11.44 0.77 -4.16
N TYR A 87 10.92 1.69 -3.32
CA TYR A 87 11.64 2.89 -2.91
C TYR A 87 13.01 2.58 -2.30
N HIS A 88 13.07 1.59 -1.40
CA HIS A 88 14.31 1.19 -0.76
C HIS A 88 15.32 0.61 -1.76
N VAL A 89 14.83 -0.13 -2.77
CA VAL A 89 15.67 -0.74 -3.81
C VAL A 89 16.21 0.31 -4.78
N ILE A 90 15.38 1.26 -5.20
CA ILE A 90 15.78 2.31 -6.16
C ILE A 90 16.73 3.32 -5.52
N TYR A 91 16.42 3.77 -4.30
CA TYR A 91 17.14 4.88 -3.66
C TYR A 91 18.17 4.44 -2.61
N GLY A 92 18.34 3.12 -2.41
CA GLY A 92 19.37 2.58 -1.52
C GLY A 92 19.16 2.89 -0.04
N THR A 93 17.93 3.22 0.38
CA THR A 93 17.60 3.64 1.75
C THR A 93 17.26 2.47 2.69
N GLY A 94 17.28 1.22 2.20
CA GLY A 94 16.86 0.02 2.95
C GLY A 94 17.96 -0.97 3.30
N TYR A 95 17.75 -1.63 4.44
CA TYR A 95 18.52 -2.68 5.14
C TYR A 95 18.85 -3.96 4.33
N LEU A 96 19.29 -3.89 3.06
CA LEU A 96 19.83 -5.06 2.33
C LEU A 96 21.25 -5.44 2.83
N ARG A 97 21.43 -5.49 4.16
CA ARG A 97 22.67 -5.93 4.80
C ARG A 97 22.39 -7.06 5.77
N GLY A 98 22.31 -8.27 5.21
CA GLY A 98 22.46 -9.56 5.88
C GLY A 98 22.14 -10.65 4.86
N LYS A 99 23.06 -11.47 4.34
CA LYS A 99 24.41 -11.87 4.73
C LYS A 99 25.40 -11.61 3.59
N LYS A 100 26.44 -10.80 3.86
CA LYS A 100 27.73 -10.95 3.19
C LYS A 100 28.45 -12.12 3.89
N ASN A 101 28.24 -13.34 3.41
CA ASN A 101 29.15 -14.46 3.63
C ASN A 101 29.14 -15.26 2.34
N ASP A 102 30.04 -14.89 1.45
CA ASP A 102 30.79 -15.76 0.53
C ASP A 102 31.33 -14.91 -0.64
N GLY A 103 32.55 -14.42 -0.49
CA GLY A 103 33.56 -14.23 -1.55
C GLY A 103 33.30 -13.32 -2.77
N LEU A 104 32.07 -12.89 -3.05
CA LEU A 104 31.76 -12.03 -4.19
C LEU A 104 31.52 -10.61 -3.72
N LYS A 105 32.33 -9.68 -4.24
CA LYS A 105 32.17 -8.23 -4.11
C LYS A 105 30.71 -7.85 -4.38
N CYS A 106 29.93 -7.59 -3.33
CA CYS A 106 28.66 -6.89 -3.49
C CYS A 106 29.00 -5.45 -3.82
N ASP A 107 29.05 -5.16 -5.11
CA ASP A 107 28.83 -3.82 -5.62
C ASP A 107 27.53 -3.28 -4.99
N HIS A 108 27.42 -1.96 -4.82
CA HIS A 108 26.16 -1.32 -4.41
C HIS A 108 25.15 -1.45 -5.55
N GLY A 109 24.69 -2.69 -5.80
CA GLY A 109 24.16 -3.12 -7.09
C GLY A 109 22.84 -2.41 -7.39
N LEU A 110 22.92 -1.47 -8.32
CA LEU A 110 21.78 -0.97 -9.08
C LEU A 110 20.82 -2.14 -9.41
N LEU A 111 19.51 -1.86 -9.33
CA LEU A 111 18.48 -2.76 -9.81
C LEU A 111 18.87 -3.28 -11.21
N SER A 112 19.16 -4.57 -11.35
CA SER A 112 19.55 -5.14 -12.64
C SER A 112 18.39 -5.01 -13.63
N THR A 113 18.69 -4.93 -14.92
CA THR A 113 17.65 -4.86 -15.96
C THR A 113 16.66 -6.01 -15.86
N ALA A 114 17.14 -7.23 -15.57
CA ALA A 114 16.29 -8.40 -15.38
C ALA A 114 15.33 -8.23 -14.19
N GLN A 115 15.82 -7.72 -13.05
CA GLN A 115 14.95 -7.44 -11.90
C GLN A 115 13.97 -6.30 -12.18
N ALA A 116 14.40 -5.25 -12.88
CA ALA A 116 13.52 -4.16 -13.27
C ALA A 116 12.37 -4.65 -14.14
N VAL A 117 12.65 -5.51 -15.13
CA VAL A 117 11.62 -6.14 -15.97
C VAL A 117 10.69 -7.02 -15.13
N SER A 118 11.25 -7.87 -14.26
CA SER A 118 10.45 -8.74 -13.37
C SER A 118 9.49 -7.95 -12.48
N TYR A 119 9.98 -6.90 -11.81
CA TYR A 119 9.16 -6.04 -10.97
C TYR A 119 8.12 -5.27 -11.77
N SER A 120 8.46 -4.84 -12.99
CA SER A 120 7.51 -4.18 -13.88
C SER A 120 6.37 -5.13 -14.27
N CYS A 121 6.68 -6.40 -14.60
CA CYS A 121 5.66 -7.42 -14.88
C CYS A 121 4.73 -7.65 -13.68
N ASP A 122 5.28 -7.78 -12.47
CA ASP A 122 4.49 -7.94 -11.25
C ASP A 122 3.55 -6.76 -10.99
N ILE A 123 4.07 -5.53 -11.12
CA ILE A 123 3.28 -4.30 -10.93
C ILE A 123 2.18 -4.23 -11.99
N MET A 124 2.50 -4.51 -13.26
CA MET A 124 1.51 -4.51 -14.34
C MET A 124 0.43 -5.57 -14.13
N ALA A 125 0.77 -6.77 -13.69
CA ALA A 125 -0.21 -7.81 -13.36
C ALA A 125 -1.16 -7.36 -12.24
N GLY A 126 -0.62 -6.73 -11.19
CA GLY A 126 -1.42 -6.15 -10.11
C GLY A 126 -2.35 -5.04 -10.59
N LEU A 127 -1.86 -4.12 -11.42
CA LEU A 127 -2.66 -3.03 -11.99
C LEU A 127 -3.75 -3.53 -12.93
N MET A 128 -3.43 -4.48 -13.82
CA MET A 128 -4.43 -5.10 -14.71
C MET A 128 -5.56 -5.74 -13.91
N PHE A 129 -5.23 -6.45 -12.83
CA PHE A 129 -6.23 -7.01 -11.93
C PHE A 129 -7.09 -5.92 -11.28
N LEU A 130 -6.49 -4.87 -10.70
CA LEU A 130 -7.23 -3.77 -10.08
C LEU A 130 -8.17 -3.07 -11.07
N HIS A 131 -7.66 -2.76 -12.28
CA HIS A 131 -8.45 -2.10 -13.32
C HIS A 131 -9.59 -2.99 -13.82
N SER A 132 -9.40 -4.31 -13.89
CA SER A 132 -10.50 -5.25 -14.20
C SER A 132 -11.63 -5.24 -13.16
N GLN A 133 -11.35 -4.76 -11.94
CA GLN A 133 -12.32 -4.56 -10.85
C GLN A 133 -12.82 -3.11 -10.76
N LEU A 134 -12.50 -2.29 -11.77
CA LEU A 134 -12.81 -0.85 -11.84
C LEU A 134 -12.18 -0.04 -10.70
N ILE A 135 -11.03 -0.47 -10.18
CA ILE A 135 -10.33 0.21 -9.09
C ILE A 135 -9.11 0.92 -9.65
N VAL A 136 -9.05 2.24 -9.48
CA VAL A 136 -7.87 3.05 -9.77
C VAL A 136 -7.12 3.34 -8.47
N HIS A 137 -5.78 3.15 -8.47
CA HIS A 137 -4.97 3.27 -7.25
C HIS A 137 -4.75 4.73 -6.81
N LEU A 138 -4.55 5.64 -7.76
CA LEU A 138 -4.34 7.09 -7.60
C LEU A 138 -3.13 7.56 -6.77
N ASP A 139 -2.41 6.66 -6.08
CA ASP A 139 -1.14 6.96 -5.41
C ASP A 139 -0.05 5.90 -5.71
N LEU A 140 0.09 5.51 -6.98
CA LEU A 140 1.10 4.52 -7.37
C LEU A 140 2.50 5.16 -7.37
N LYS A 141 3.38 4.67 -6.49
CA LYS A 141 4.76 5.16 -6.34
C LYS A 141 5.64 4.07 -5.73
N PRO A 142 6.99 4.16 -5.84
CA PRO A 142 7.89 3.13 -5.31
C PRO A 142 7.69 2.80 -3.81
N ALA A 143 7.24 3.76 -3.00
CA ALA A 143 6.99 3.55 -1.57
C ALA A 143 5.75 2.66 -1.29
N ASN A 144 4.85 2.54 -2.26
CA ASN A 144 3.60 1.77 -2.17
C ASN A 144 3.71 0.41 -2.89
N ILE A 145 4.89 0.08 -3.43
CA ILE A 145 5.21 -1.23 -3.99
C ILE A 145 6.07 -2.00 -2.98
N PHE A 146 5.50 -3.02 -2.36
CA PHE A 146 6.19 -3.87 -1.39
C PHE A 146 6.88 -5.04 -2.08
N ILE A 147 8.00 -5.48 -1.53
CA ILE A 147 8.76 -6.62 -2.05
C ILE A 147 8.73 -7.72 -0.99
N THR A 148 8.19 -8.88 -1.38
CA THR A 148 8.15 -10.09 -0.56
C THR A 148 9.54 -10.67 -0.36
N GLU A 149 9.68 -11.59 0.61
CA GLU A 149 10.92 -12.37 0.79
C GLU A 149 11.28 -13.26 -0.41
N HIS A 150 10.31 -13.57 -1.27
CA HIS A 150 10.49 -14.32 -2.51
C HIS A 150 10.76 -13.44 -3.73
N ASN A 151 11.11 -12.16 -3.53
CA ASN A 151 11.44 -11.21 -4.59
C ASN A 151 10.28 -10.94 -5.58
N VAL A 152 9.04 -11.00 -5.10
CA VAL A 152 7.80 -10.67 -5.83
C VAL A 152 7.25 -9.33 -5.35
N CYS A 153 6.83 -8.47 -6.28
CA CYS A 153 6.22 -7.17 -5.96
C CYS A 153 4.71 -7.27 -5.68
N LYS A 154 4.25 -6.51 -4.69
CA LYS A 154 2.83 -6.32 -4.35
C LYS A 154 2.48 -4.84 -4.21
N ILE A 155 1.38 -4.42 -4.83
CA ILE A 155 0.81 -3.07 -4.71
C ILE A 155 0.05 -2.96 -3.39
N GLY A 156 0.34 -1.93 -2.59
CA GLY A 156 -0.36 -1.64 -1.33
C GLY A 156 -0.63 -0.15 -1.12
N ASP A 157 -1.21 0.19 0.03
CA ASP A 157 -1.64 1.55 0.41
C ASP A 157 -2.71 2.13 -0.53
N PHE A 158 -3.95 1.67 -0.34
CA PHE A 158 -5.11 2.03 -1.16
C PHE A 158 -5.86 3.25 -0.62
N GLY A 159 -5.28 3.98 0.34
CA GLY A 159 -5.91 5.12 1.02
C GLY A 159 -6.25 6.31 0.12
N CYS A 160 -5.82 6.31 -1.14
CA CYS A 160 -6.23 7.28 -2.16
C CYS A 160 -7.04 6.64 -3.30
N SER A 161 -7.27 5.32 -3.27
CA SER A 161 -7.89 4.60 -4.38
C SER A 161 -9.36 4.96 -4.56
N GLN A 162 -9.87 4.74 -5.76
CA GLN A 162 -11.28 4.96 -6.10
C GLN A 162 -11.81 3.76 -6.88
N LYS A 163 -13.01 3.31 -6.52
CA LYS A 163 -13.78 2.37 -7.32
C LYS A 163 -14.69 3.18 -8.25
N LEU A 164 -14.56 2.97 -9.55
CA LEU A 164 -15.38 3.59 -10.57
C LEU A 164 -16.73 2.87 -10.64
N GLU A 165 -17.78 3.63 -10.96
CA GLU A 165 -19.10 3.07 -11.24
C GLU A 165 -19.20 2.79 -12.76
N ASP A 166 -19.87 1.70 -13.14
CA ASP A 166 -20.12 1.33 -14.54
C ASP A 166 -21.12 2.25 -15.26
N THR A 167 -21.66 3.28 -14.59
CA THR A 167 -22.79 4.05 -15.12
C THR A 167 -22.32 5.24 -15.95
N GLU A 168 -22.68 5.25 -17.24
CA GLU A 168 -22.42 6.33 -18.22
C GLU A 168 -23.01 7.72 -17.86
N SER A 169 -23.58 7.91 -16.66
CA SER A 169 -24.50 9.02 -16.36
C SER A 169 -24.10 9.89 -15.17
N SER A 170 -22.93 9.70 -14.59
CA SER A 170 -22.41 10.61 -13.57
C SER A 170 -20.97 10.90 -13.93
N GLY A 171 -20.69 12.13 -14.39
CA GLY A 171 -19.34 12.54 -14.76
C GLY A 171 -18.36 12.09 -13.68
N LEU A 172 -17.22 11.52 -14.10
CA LEU A 172 -16.15 11.03 -13.22
C LEU A 172 -15.89 12.06 -12.11
N GLN A 173 -16.52 11.87 -10.97
CA GLN A 173 -16.24 12.68 -9.78
C GLN A 173 -14.99 12.03 -9.18
N LEU A 174 -13.85 12.22 -9.86
CA LEU A 174 -12.55 11.96 -9.26
C LEU A 174 -12.50 12.87 -8.04
N CYS A 175 -12.59 12.27 -6.86
CA CYS A 175 -12.42 13.04 -5.64
C CYS A 175 -10.94 13.46 -5.66
N HIS A 176 -10.67 14.72 -6.02
CA HIS A 176 -9.32 15.24 -6.27
C HIS A 176 -8.38 15.20 -5.05
N GLN A 177 -8.82 14.59 -3.95
CA GLN A 177 -8.25 14.73 -2.63
C GLN A 177 -7.34 13.53 -2.29
N GLY A 178 -6.09 13.59 -2.76
CA GLY A 178 -5.08 12.59 -2.39
C GLY A 178 -3.97 12.43 -3.41
N GLY A 179 -3.12 11.44 -3.16
CA GLY A 179 -2.00 11.08 -4.03
C GLY A 179 -0.76 11.95 -3.85
N THR A 180 0.37 11.40 -4.28
CA THR A 180 1.66 12.08 -4.27
C THR A 180 1.78 12.97 -5.48
N TYR A 181 1.81 14.29 -5.27
CA TYR A 181 1.83 15.31 -6.33
C TYR A 181 2.80 15.00 -7.47
N THR A 182 4.03 14.59 -7.16
CA THR A 182 5.09 14.31 -8.15
C THR A 182 4.86 13.06 -9.01
N HIS A 183 3.90 12.21 -8.64
CA HIS A 183 3.57 10.97 -9.34
C HIS A 183 2.15 11.04 -9.95
N ARG A 184 1.52 12.21 -9.88
CA ARG A 184 0.16 12.41 -10.36
C ARG A 184 0.17 12.76 -11.84
N ALA A 185 -0.78 12.20 -12.58
CA ALA A 185 -0.97 12.52 -13.99
C ALA A 185 -1.41 13.99 -14.16
N PRO A 186 -0.93 14.70 -15.19
CA PRO A 186 -1.13 16.14 -15.34
C PRO A 186 -2.60 16.56 -15.47
N GLU A 187 -3.47 15.72 -16.02
CA GLU A 187 -4.92 15.95 -16.12
C GLU A 187 -5.64 15.93 -14.77
N LEU A 188 -4.97 15.52 -13.70
CA LEU A 188 -5.50 15.51 -12.33
C LEU A 188 -4.92 16.64 -11.45
N LEU A 189 -4.05 17.50 -12.01
CA LEU A 189 -3.49 18.70 -11.37
C LEU A 189 -4.34 19.93 -11.67
#